data_AF-A0A522WUT5-F1
#
_entry.id   AF-A0A522WUT5-F1
#
_cell.length_a   1.000
_cell.length_b   1.000
_cell.length_c   1.000
_cell.angle_alpha   90.00
_cell.angle_beta   90.00
_cell.angle_gamma   90.00
#
_symmetry.space_group_name_H-M   'P 1'
#
loop_
_entity.id
_entity.type
_entity.pdbx_description
1 polymer ?
#
loop_
_entity_poly.entity_id
_entity_poly.type
_entity_poly.pdbx_seq_one_letter_code
_entity_poly.pdbx_strand_id
1 'polypeptide(L)'
;MLCLSENDLKNFISGVIRNVAKELKLQKWEQQSYYALVKQIKAENQAVSEKLEEFFNTYKQWHDFQVKLSQENNTGTLSAADNNKLQNHISARDAASEALLKELRK
;
A
#
# COMPACT_ATOMS: atom_id res chain seq x y z
N MET A 1 19.42 6.18 8.81
CA MET A 1 18.11 6.68 8.33
C MET A 1 17.64 5.70 7.26
N LEU A 2 16.49 5.05 7.46
CA LEU A 2 15.91 4.13 6.47
C LEU A 2 15.32 4.98 5.33
N CYS A 3 16.10 5.25 4.29
CA CYS A 3 15.57 5.83 3.06
C CYS A 3 14.69 4.77 2.39
N LEU A 4 13.37 4.90 2.52
CA LEU A 4 12.42 4.09 1.75
C LEU A 4 12.59 4.45 0.28
N SER A 5 13.19 3.56 -0.50
CA SER A 5 13.43 3.79 -1.92
C SER A 5 12.16 3.47 -2.74
N GLU A 6 12.06 4.03 -3.94
CA GLU A 6 11.00 3.64 -4.88
C GLU A 6 11.01 2.13 -5.19
N ASN A 7 12.19 1.49 -5.12
CA ASN A 7 12.30 0.04 -5.30
C ASN A 7 11.69 -0.72 -4.12
N ASP A 8 11.84 -0.22 -2.89
CA ASP A 8 11.20 -0.81 -1.72
C ASP A 8 9.67 -0.71 -1.82
N LEU A 9 9.16 0.45 -2.27
CA LEU A 9 7.73 0.63 -2.54
C LEU A 9 7.22 -0.36 -3.60
N LYS A 10 7.93 -0.51 -4.71
CA LYS A 10 7.57 -1.46 -5.78
C LYS A 10 7.58 -2.91 -5.31
N ASN A 11 8.59 -3.30 -4.54
CA ASN A 11 8.71 -4.65 -3.97
C ASN A 11 7.57 -4.93 -2.99
N PHE A 12 7.26 -3.96 -2.11
CA PHE A 12 6.16 -4.05 -1.17
C PHE A 12 4.81 -4.19 -1.88
N ILE A 13 4.50 -3.30 -2.83
CA ILE A 13 3.26 -3.35 -3.62
C ILE A 13 3.12 -4.70 -4.34
N SER A 14 4.20 -5.17 -4.96
CA SER A 14 4.22 -6.48 -5.63
C SER A 14 3.92 -7.63 -4.68
N GLY A 15 4.46 -7.57 -3.45
CA GLY A 15 4.17 -8.53 -2.38
C GLY A 15 2.70 -8.51 -1.96
N VAL A 16 2.11 -7.32 -1.81
CA VAL A 16 0.69 -7.16 -1.45
C VAL A 16 -0.22 -7.74 -2.55
N ILE A 17 0.05 -7.45 -3.83
CA ILE A 17 -0.71 -8.02 -4.96
C ILE A 17 -0.69 -9.55 -4.92
N ARG A 18 0.50 -10.14 -4.69
CA ARG A 18 0.66 -11.60 -4.58
C ARG A 18 -0.12 -12.18 -3.39
N ASN A 19 -0.08 -11.51 -2.24
CA ASN A 19 -0.84 -11.94 -1.07
C ASN A 19 -2.35 -11.87 -1.32
N VAL A 20 -2.86 -10.78 -1.91
CA VAL A 20 -4.28 -10.66 -2.28
C VAL A 20 -4.70 -11.76 -3.25
N ALA A 21 -3.89 -12.02 -4.29
CA ALA A 21 -4.16 -13.09 -5.24
C ALA A 21 -4.20 -14.48 -4.59
N LYS A 22 -3.31 -14.71 -3.62
CA LYS A 22 -3.28 -15.94 -2.83
C LYS A 22 -4.53 -16.08 -1.95
N GLU A 23 -4.93 -15.03 -1.25
CA GLU A 23 -6.14 -15.04 -0.40
C GLU A 23 -7.42 -15.27 -1.23
N LEU A 24 -7.50 -14.69 -2.42
CA LEU A 24 -8.57 -14.95 -3.39
C LEU A 24 -8.46 -16.32 -4.08
N LYS A 25 -7.44 -17.13 -3.75
CA LYS A 25 -7.20 -18.47 -4.32
C LYS A 25 -7.13 -18.48 -5.85
N LEU A 26 -6.61 -17.40 -6.45
CA LEU A 26 -6.47 -17.28 -7.90
C LEU A 26 -5.56 -18.37 -8.46
N GLN A 27 -5.91 -18.98 -9.59
CA GLN A 27 -5.09 -20.04 -10.16
C GLN A 27 -3.77 -19.51 -10.73
N LYS A 28 -2.69 -20.27 -10.52
CA LYS A 28 -1.34 -20.00 -11.05
C LYS A 28 -0.78 -18.62 -10.68
N TRP A 29 -1.24 -18.03 -9.57
CA TRP A 29 -0.87 -16.67 -9.17
C TRP A 29 0.64 -16.47 -9.01
N GLU A 30 1.39 -17.51 -8.63
CA GLU A 30 2.85 -17.47 -8.46
C GLU A 30 3.62 -17.21 -9.75
N GLN A 31 3.07 -17.67 -10.89
CA GLN A 31 3.67 -17.63 -12.22
C GLN A 31 3.25 -16.39 -13.02
N GLN A 32 2.32 -15.59 -12.49
CA GLN A 32 1.80 -14.43 -13.17
C GLN A 32 2.59 -13.16 -12.84
N SER A 33 2.63 -12.24 -13.81
CA SER A 33 3.10 -10.88 -13.57
C SER A 33 2.12 -10.13 -12.69
N TYR A 34 2.59 -9.10 -11.98
CA TYR A 34 1.72 -8.27 -11.14
C TYR A 34 0.59 -7.61 -11.95
N TYR A 35 0.84 -7.20 -13.20
CA TYR A 35 -0.19 -6.65 -14.08
C TYR A 35 -1.29 -7.67 -14.41
N ALA A 36 -0.91 -8.94 -14.63
CA ALA A 36 -1.88 -10.01 -14.86
C ALA A 36 -2.69 -10.29 -13.59
N LEU A 37 -2.02 -10.33 -12.43
CA LEU A 37 -2.68 -10.51 -11.14
C LEU A 37 -3.68 -9.40 -10.85
N VAL A 38 -3.33 -8.13 -11.06
CA VAL A 38 -4.27 -7.01 -10.85
C VAL A 38 -5.51 -7.14 -11.73
N LYS A 39 -5.33 -7.50 -13.01
CA LYS A 39 -6.47 -7.73 -13.91
C LYS A 39 -7.33 -8.91 -13.44
N GLN A 40 -6.71 -9.98 -12.96
CA GLN A 40 -7.44 -11.15 -12.48
C GLN A 40 -8.16 -10.89 -11.16
N ILE A 41 -7.54 -10.18 -10.21
CA ILE A 41 -8.17 -9.73 -8.96
C ILE A 41 -9.42 -8.91 -9.29
N LYS A 42 -9.32 -7.97 -10.24
CA LYS A 42 -10.45 -7.16 -10.68
C LYS A 42 -11.59 -7.99 -11.29
N ALA A 43 -11.25 -8.99 -12.10
CA ALA A 43 -12.23 -9.87 -12.73
C ALA A 43 -12.92 -10.80 -11.71
N GLU A 44 -12.19 -11.28 -10.71
CA GLU A 44 -12.71 -12.19 -9.68
C GLU A 44 -13.52 -11.44 -8.60
N ASN A 45 -12.98 -10.32 -8.12
CA ASN A 45 -13.58 -9.56 -7.04
C ASN A 45 -13.29 -8.06 -7.21
N GLN A 46 -14.21 -7.37 -7.89
CA GLN A 46 -14.16 -5.93 -8.13
C GLN A 46 -14.06 -5.12 -6.82
N ALA A 47 -14.77 -5.52 -5.76
CA ALA A 47 -14.74 -4.82 -4.47
C ALA A 47 -13.35 -4.90 -3.80
N VAL A 48 -12.72 -6.08 -3.83
CA VAL A 48 -11.33 -6.23 -3.36
C VAL A 48 -10.37 -5.41 -4.21
N SER A 49 -10.56 -5.37 -5.54
CA SER A 49 -9.72 -4.54 -6.42
C SER A 49 -9.82 -3.05 -6.07
N GLU A 50 -11.01 -2.54 -5.80
CA GLU A 50 -11.21 -1.14 -5.40
C GLU A 50 -10.53 -0.83 -4.06
N LYS A 51 -10.64 -1.72 -3.07
CA LYS A 51 -9.95 -1.57 -1.79
C LYS A 51 -8.43 -1.71 -1.89
N LEU A 52 -7.95 -2.52 -2.84
CA LEU A 52 -6.54 -2.65 -3.12
C LEU A 52 -5.96 -1.36 -3.74
N GLU A 53 -6.68 -0.74 -4.68
CA GLU A 53 -6.30 0.55 -5.27
C GLU A 53 -6.31 1.68 -4.23
N GLU A 54 -7.33 1.72 -3.36
CA GLU A 54 -7.42 2.66 -2.24
C GLU A 54 -6.22 2.52 -1.27
N PHE A 55 -5.88 1.27 -0.92
CA PHE A 55 -4.70 0.97 -0.11
C PHE A 55 -3.40 1.43 -0.78
N PHE A 56 -3.19 1.18 -2.07
CA PHE A 56 -1.98 1.62 -2.75
C PHE A 56 -1.85 3.14 -2.80
N ASN A 57 -2.96 3.85 -3.03
CA ASN A 57 -2.95 5.31 -3.06
C ASN A 57 -2.58 5.91 -1.69
N THR A 58 -3.20 5.42 -0.61
CA THR A 58 -2.90 5.90 0.76
C THR A 58 -1.48 5.54 1.20
N TYR A 59 -1.02 4.33 0.87
CA TYR A 59 0.35 3.91 1.16
C TYR A 59 1.38 4.76 0.40
N LYS A 60 1.15 5.04 -0.89
CA LYS A 60 2.02 5.91 -1.68
C LYS A 60 2.11 7.31 -1.10
N GLN A 61 0.98 7.91 -0.70
CA GLN A 61 0.98 9.24 -0.07
C GLN A 61 1.79 9.27 1.23
N TRP A 62 1.61 8.25 2.09
CA TRP A 62 2.42 8.11 3.30
C TRP A 62 3.91 7.96 2.99
N HIS A 63 4.25 7.11 2.02
CA HIS A 63 5.63 6.86 1.59
C HIS A 63 6.28 8.15 1.05
N ASP A 64 5.61 8.85 0.14
CA ASP A 64 6.12 10.08 -0.47
C ASP A 64 6.35 11.16 0.60
N PHE A 65 5.47 11.25 1.60
CA PHE A 65 5.64 12.16 2.72
C PHE A 65 6.86 11.79 3.59
N GLN A 66 7.08 10.51 3.87
CA GLN A 66 8.26 10.03 4.61
C GLN A 66 9.57 10.31 3.87
N VAL A 67 9.59 10.10 2.55
CA VAL A 67 10.76 10.43 1.71
C VAL A 67 11.05 11.92 1.77
N LYS A 68 10.02 12.77 1.65
CA LYS A 68 10.14 14.22 1.76
C LYS A 68 10.74 14.64 3.12
N LEU A 69 10.19 14.12 4.22
CA LEU A 69 10.69 14.43 5.57
C LEU A 69 12.16 14.01 5.77
N SER A 70 12.56 12.90 5.16
CA SER A 70 13.93 12.39 5.22
C SER A 70 14.89 13.29 4.42
N GLN A 71 14.47 13.79 3.26
CA GLN A 71 15.27 14.71 2.42
C GLN A 71 15.43 16.10 3.06
N GLU A 72 14.41 16.58 3.76
CA GLU A 72 14.47 17.86 4.50
C GLU A 72 15.29 17.77 5.79
N ASN A 73 15.84 16.60 6.11
CA ASN A 73 16.61 16.32 7.33
C ASN A 73 15.81 16.62 8.63
N ASN A 74 14.47 16.59 8.53
CA ASN A 74 13.53 16.82 9.63
C ASN A 74 13.37 15.58 10.55
N THR A 75 14.19 14.55 10.35
CA THR A 75 14.17 13.34 11.16
C THR A 75 14.68 13.61 12.57
N GLY A 76 13.75 13.86 13.49
CA GLY A 76 14.02 14.07 14.92
C GLY A 76 13.37 15.32 15.49
N THR A 77 12.99 16.27 14.64
CA THR A 77 12.34 17.53 15.04
C THR A 77 11.27 17.89 14.00
N LEU A 78 10.22 17.08 13.97
CA LEU A 78 9.04 17.43 13.15
C LEU A 78 8.37 18.66 13.75
N SER A 79 7.98 19.60 12.88
CA SER A 79 7.05 20.65 13.29
C SER A 79 5.73 20.03 13.75
N ALA A 80 4.97 20.71 14.60
CA ALA A 80 3.65 20.24 15.01
C ALA A 80 2.73 19.99 13.80
N ALA A 81 2.86 20.81 12.74
CA ALA A 81 2.10 20.66 11.51
C ALA A 81 2.52 19.40 10.72
N ASP A 82 3.81 19.12 10.60
CA ASP A 82 4.30 17.94 9.88
C ASP A 82 4.05 16.65 10.66
N ASN A 83 4.11 16.71 11.99
CA ASN A 83 3.70 15.59 12.83
C ASN A 83 2.20 15.28 12.65
N ASN A 84 1.33 16.30 12.65
CA ASN A 84 -0.10 16.09 12.40
C ASN A 84 -0.36 15.51 11.01
N LYS A 85 0.32 16.00 9.96
CA LYS A 85 0.23 15.43 8.61
C LYS A 85 0.70 13.98 8.57
N LEU A 86 1.81 13.68 9.24
CA LEU A 86 2.32 12.31 9.33
C LEU A 86 1.29 11.38 9.97
N GLN A 87 0.71 11.79 11.11
CA GLN A 87 -0.32 11.00 11.81
C GLN A 87 -1.57 10.79 10.95
N ASN A 88 -1.99 11.80 10.18
CA ASN A 88 -3.10 11.66 9.25
C ASN A 88 -2.79 10.65 8.14
N HIS A 89 -1.59 10.68 7.56
CA HIS A 89 -1.18 9.71 6.54
C HIS A 89 -1.09 8.29 7.10
N ILE A 90 -0.57 8.11 8.33
CA ILE A 90 -0.54 6.82 9.02
C ILE A 90 -1.96 6.30 9.24
N SER A 91 -2.84 7.13 9.82
CA SER A 91 -4.22 6.75 10.11
C SER A 91 -5.00 6.37 8.84
N ALA A 92 -4.83 7.13 7.75
CA ALA A 92 -5.47 6.84 6.47
C ALA A 92 -4.96 5.52 5.86
N ARG A 93 -3.65 5.27 5.88
CA ARG A 93 -3.04 4.02 5.41
C ARG A 93 -3.55 2.83 6.21
N ASP A 94 -3.61 2.95 7.53
CA ASP A 94 -4.03 1.86 8.42
C ASP A 94 -5.52 1.55 8.23
N ALA A 95 -6.37 2.58 8.12
CA ALA A 95 -7.78 2.41 7.80
C ALA A 95 -8.01 1.74 6.44
N ALA A 96 -7.24 2.12 5.41
CA ALA A 96 -7.32 1.48 4.09
C ALA A 96 -6.85 0.02 4.12
N SER A 97 -5.81 -0.28 4.91
CA SER A 97 -5.33 -1.65 5.13
C SER A 97 -6.40 -2.52 5.81
N GLU A 98 -7.02 -2.01 6.87
CA GLU A 98 -8.12 -2.70 7.56
C GLU A 98 -9.32 -2.92 6.65
N ALA A 99 -9.68 -1.93 5.83
CA ALA A 99 -10.78 -2.04 4.87
C ALA A 99 -10.52 -3.16 3.84
N LEU A 100 -9.30 -3.22 3.28
CA LEU A 100 -8.89 -4.29 2.36
C LEU A 100 -8.94 -5.67 3.05
N LEU A 101 -8.37 -5.79 4.25
CA LEU A 101 -8.37 -7.04 5.00
C LEU A 101 -9.79 -7.50 5.36
N LYS A 102 -10.68 -6.57 5.68
CA LYS A 102 -12.09 -6.87 5.95
C LYS A 102 -12.79 -7.37 4.69
N GLU A 103 -12.53 -6.76 3.54
CA GLU A 103 -13.12 -7.18 2.26
C GLU A 103 -12.64 -8.59 1.85
N LEU A 104 -11.36 -8.89 2.07
CA LEU A 104 -10.78 -10.21 1.80
C LEU A 104 -11.34 -11.35 2.66
N ARG A 105 -11.93 -11.04 3.81
CA ARG A 105 -12.46 -12.01 4.78
C ARG A 105 -13.97 -12.25 4.65
N LYS A 106 -14.62 -11.60 3.70
CA LYS A 106 -16.04 -11.82 3.39
C LYS A 106 -16.22 -13.06 2.52
#